data_AF-A0A4Y2IL30-F1
#
_entry.id   AF-A0A4Y2IL30-F1
#
_cell.length_a   1.000
_cell.length_b   1.000
_cell.length_c   1.000
_cell.angle_alpha   90.00
_cell.angle_beta   90.00
_cell.angle_gamma   90.00
#
_symmetry.space_group_name_H-M   'P 1'
#
loop_
_entity.id
_entity.type
_entity.pdbx_description
1 polymer ?
#
loop_
_entity_poly.entity_id
_entity_poly.type
_entity_poly.pdbx_seq_one_letter_code
_entity_poly.pdbx_strand_id
1 'polypeptide(L)'
;MNHILNSMIGAKHVDENVFDEILMEFNDYLDNVALKHSDFSEFSPENSRVDEFFYKTMNTSKYRNLWKVIEMLLLLSLGQATVKKGFSTNKKVEVENMKLSYVSQRLAKIYEILRGSETAVIPEQEEKSLTSNEIQELKNKKRCWEKDIKTLIKSTDEFAEKAEENNGVTSIYKSNSLKRSAKAKEEKLLEITNAIKDLEKKIG
;
A
#
# COMPACT_ATOMS: atom_id res chain seq x y z
N MET A 1 -0.23 -13.04 -20.30
CA MET A 1 0.14 -14.44 -20.05
C MET A 1 1.66 -14.67 -20.09
N ASN A 2 2.35 -14.26 -21.16
CA ASN A 2 3.81 -14.45 -21.33
C ASN A 2 4.67 -14.03 -20.13
N HIS A 3 4.47 -12.83 -19.56
CA HIS A 3 5.25 -12.39 -18.39
C HIS A 3 5.02 -13.26 -17.15
N ILE A 4 3.80 -13.77 -16.95
CA ILE A 4 3.44 -14.61 -15.81
C ILE A 4 4.06 -16.00 -15.99
N LEU A 5 3.95 -16.58 -17.19
CA LEU A 5 4.56 -17.87 -17.52
C LEU A 5 6.09 -17.81 -17.44
N ASN A 6 6.73 -16.77 -17.97
CA ASN A 6 8.18 -16.57 -17.83
C ASN A 6 8.61 -16.44 -16.36
N SER A 7 7.79 -15.77 -15.53
CA SER A 7 8.04 -15.69 -14.09
C SER A 7 7.88 -17.05 -13.40
N MET A 8 6.94 -17.89 -13.85
CA MET A 8 6.75 -19.25 -13.32
C MET A 8 7.83 -20.23 -13.78
N ILE A 9 8.35 -20.10 -15.00
CA ILE A 9 9.52 -20.85 -15.49
C ILE A 9 10.76 -20.46 -14.68
N GLY A 10 10.98 -19.15 -14.46
CA GLY A 10 12.07 -18.66 -13.62
C GLY A 10 11.99 -19.18 -12.17
N ALA A 11 10.77 -19.43 -11.68
CA ALA A 11 10.52 -20.04 -10.38
C ALA A 11 10.52 -21.59 -10.39
N LYS A 12 10.82 -22.23 -11.53
CA LYS A 12 10.77 -23.69 -11.76
C LYS A 12 9.42 -24.35 -11.45
N HIS A 13 8.33 -23.58 -11.52
CA HIS A 13 6.99 -24.10 -11.28
C HIS A 13 6.34 -24.70 -12.53
N VAL A 14 6.84 -24.35 -13.73
CA VAL A 14 6.38 -24.87 -15.02
C VAL A 14 7.60 -25.25 -15.85
N ASP A 15 7.54 -26.38 -16.53
CA ASP A 15 8.58 -26.84 -17.46
C ASP A 15 8.49 -26.03 -18.76
N GLU A 16 9.65 -25.63 -19.29
CA GLU A 16 9.78 -24.85 -20.52
C GLU A 16 9.13 -25.55 -21.72
N ASN A 17 9.12 -26.90 -21.72
CA ASN A 17 8.50 -27.71 -22.77
C ASN A 17 6.97 -27.62 -22.82
N VAL A 18 6.32 -27.19 -21.73
CA VAL A 18 4.85 -27.10 -21.63
C VAL A 18 4.37 -25.65 -21.85
N PHE A 19 5.30 -24.70 -22.03
CA PHE A 19 5.01 -23.28 -22.23
C PHE A 19 4.13 -23.03 -23.46
N ASP A 20 4.52 -23.60 -24.59
CA ASP A 20 3.80 -23.43 -25.86
C ASP A 20 2.43 -24.11 -25.81
N GLU A 21 2.33 -25.28 -25.17
CA GLU A 21 1.06 -25.98 -24.95
C GLU A 21 0.10 -25.15 -24.10
N ILE A 22 0.57 -24.54 -23.00
CA ILE A 22 -0.25 -23.67 -22.15
C ILE A 22 -0.68 -22.40 -22.89
N LEU A 23 0.17 -21.83 -23.74
CA LEU A 23 -0.19 -20.66 -24.55
C LEU A 23 -1.25 -21.00 -25.59
N MET A 24 -1.14 -22.15 -26.24
CA MET A 24 -2.17 -22.62 -27.17
C MET A 24 -3.50 -22.89 -26.44
N GLU A 25 -3.47 -23.60 -25.30
CA GLU A 25 -4.65 -23.82 -24.44
C GLU A 25 -5.28 -22.50 -23.99
N PHE A 26 -4.47 -21.49 -23.65
CA PHE A 26 -4.94 -20.17 -23.22
C PHE A 26 -5.63 -19.39 -24.34
N ASN A 27 -5.04 -19.36 -25.54
CA ASN A 27 -5.64 -18.67 -26.68
C ASN A 27 -6.92 -19.37 -27.13
N ASP A 28 -6.93 -20.71 -27.16
CA ASP A 28 -8.12 -21.51 -27.46
C ASP A 28 -9.25 -21.25 -26.45
N TYR A 29 -8.91 -21.16 -25.16
CA TYR A 29 -9.87 -20.83 -24.12
C TYR A 29 -10.45 -19.41 -24.28
N LEU A 30 -9.64 -18.42 -24.64
CA LEU A 30 -10.12 -17.07 -24.89
C LEU A 30 -11.10 -17.03 -26.06
N ASP A 31 -10.74 -17.67 -27.17
CA ASP A 31 -11.52 -17.64 -28.41
C ASP A 31 -12.81 -18.47 -28.33
N ASN A 32 -12.77 -19.61 -27.63
CA ASN A 32 -13.90 -20.54 -27.60
C ASN A 32 -14.76 -20.45 -26.35
N VAL A 33 -14.25 -19.92 -25.25
CA VAL A 33 -14.98 -19.91 -23.97
C VAL A 33 -15.18 -18.49 -23.48
N ALA A 34 -14.11 -17.72 -23.28
CA ALA A 34 -14.21 -16.39 -22.69
C ALA A 34 -14.96 -15.38 -23.59
N LEU A 35 -14.78 -15.45 -24.91
CA LEU A 35 -15.43 -14.55 -25.86
C LEU A 35 -16.85 -14.98 -26.26
N LYS A 36 -17.20 -16.24 -26.05
CA LYS A 36 -18.49 -16.82 -26.49
C LYS A 36 -19.52 -16.95 -25.36
N HIS A 37 -19.07 -17.16 -24.12
CA HIS A 37 -19.99 -17.30 -22.99
C HIS A 37 -20.35 -15.94 -22.38
N SER A 38 -21.63 -15.60 -22.43
CA SER A 38 -22.24 -14.44 -21.77
C SER A 38 -21.94 -14.37 -20.27
N ASP A 39 -21.68 -15.54 -19.66
CA ASP A 39 -21.39 -15.72 -18.24
C ASP A 39 -20.17 -14.90 -17.77
N PHE A 40 -19.21 -14.60 -18.65
CA PHE A 40 -18.06 -13.74 -18.32
C PHE A 40 -18.45 -12.26 -18.22
N SER A 41 -19.43 -11.82 -19.02
CA SER A 41 -19.92 -10.44 -19.01
C SER A 41 -20.85 -10.17 -17.83
N GLU A 42 -21.56 -11.20 -17.37
CA GLU A 42 -22.49 -11.12 -16.23
C GLU A 42 -21.82 -11.48 -14.88
N PHE A 43 -20.56 -11.92 -14.89
CA PHE A 43 -19.86 -12.32 -13.68
C PHE A 43 -19.67 -11.13 -12.73
N SER A 44 -20.20 -11.25 -11.51
CA SER A 44 -19.94 -10.33 -10.41
C SER A 44 -19.19 -11.03 -9.28
N PRO A 45 -18.04 -10.49 -8.82
CA PRO A 45 -17.28 -11.03 -7.70
C PRO A 45 -17.99 -10.88 -6.34
N GLU A 46 -19.12 -10.16 -6.29
CA GLU A 46 -19.96 -10.03 -5.09
C GLU A 46 -20.92 -11.21 -4.93
N ASN A 47 -21.36 -11.81 -6.05
CA ASN A 47 -22.38 -12.86 -6.08
C ASN A 47 -21.80 -14.26 -6.25
N SER A 48 -20.57 -14.37 -6.75
CA SER A 48 -19.95 -15.67 -7.05
C SER A 48 -18.44 -15.65 -6.79
N ARG A 49 -17.94 -16.80 -6.34
CA ARG A 49 -16.52 -17.05 -6.09
C ARG A 49 -15.76 -17.24 -7.40
N VAL A 50 -14.68 -16.48 -7.56
CA VAL A 50 -13.82 -16.52 -8.77
C VAL A 50 -13.24 -17.91 -9.01
N ASP A 51 -12.84 -18.61 -7.95
CA ASP A 51 -12.28 -19.97 -8.03
C ASP A 51 -13.32 -21.01 -8.46
N GLU A 52 -14.56 -20.90 -7.98
CA GLU A 52 -15.65 -21.79 -8.37
C GLU A 52 -16.08 -21.56 -9.83
N PHE A 53 -16.09 -20.30 -10.27
CA PHE A 53 -16.39 -19.92 -11.64
C PHE A 53 -15.35 -20.47 -12.62
N PHE A 54 -14.06 -20.25 -12.38
CA PHE A 54 -13.02 -20.82 -13.24
C PHE A 54 -12.98 -22.34 -13.18
N TYR A 55 -13.26 -22.97 -12.02
CA TYR A 55 -13.35 -24.42 -11.94
C TYR A 55 -14.47 -24.97 -12.84
N LYS A 56 -15.68 -24.38 -12.82
CA LYS A 56 -16.78 -24.82 -13.67
C LYS A 56 -16.45 -24.72 -15.16
N THR A 57 -15.69 -23.69 -15.55
CA THR A 57 -15.42 -23.40 -16.95
C THR A 57 -14.15 -24.09 -17.48
N MET A 58 -13.14 -24.30 -16.63
CA MET A 58 -11.81 -24.80 -17.02
C MET A 58 -11.53 -26.25 -16.58
N ASN A 59 -12.34 -26.88 -15.72
CA ASN A 59 -12.15 -28.27 -15.28
C ASN A 59 -12.48 -29.31 -16.37
N THR A 60 -12.31 -28.96 -17.63
CA THR A 60 -12.37 -29.89 -18.76
C THR A 60 -10.98 -30.45 -19.02
N SER A 61 -10.89 -31.69 -19.53
CA SER A 61 -9.60 -32.34 -19.82
C SER A 61 -8.74 -31.58 -20.84
N LYS A 62 -9.34 -30.65 -21.60
CA LYS A 62 -8.67 -29.86 -22.64
C LYS A 62 -7.73 -28.79 -22.11
N TYR A 63 -8.00 -28.23 -20.93
CA TYR A 63 -7.23 -27.10 -20.37
C TYR A 63 -6.47 -27.50 -19.11
N ARG A 64 -6.04 -28.76 -18.99
CA ARG A 64 -5.45 -29.28 -17.76
C ARG A 64 -4.16 -28.56 -17.39
N ASN A 65 -3.32 -28.20 -18.37
CA ASN A 65 -2.06 -27.52 -18.10
C ASN A 65 -2.29 -26.06 -17.73
N LEU A 66 -3.21 -25.40 -18.44
CA LEU A 66 -3.65 -24.06 -18.12
C LEU A 66 -4.30 -23.96 -16.72
N TRP A 67 -5.13 -24.94 -16.35
CA TRP A 67 -5.79 -24.97 -15.04
C TRP A 67 -4.78 -25.00 -13.90
N LYS A 68 -3.70 -25.80 -14.00
CA LYS A 68 -2.64 -25.84 -12.96
C LYS A 68 -2.00 -24.47 -12.74
N VAL A 69 -1.75 -23.73 -13.82
CA VAL A 69 -1.18 -22.38 -13.75
C VAL A 69 -2.15 -21.41 -13.07
N ILE A 70 -3.43 -21.48 -13.42
CA ILE A 70 -4.47 -20.61 -12.86
C ILE A 70 -4.76 -20.97 -11.40
N GLU A 71 -4.78 -22.25 -11.05
CA GLU A 71 -4.88 -22.75 -9.68
C GLU A 71 -3.76 -22.17 -8.80
N MET A 72 -2.50 -22.26 -9.26
CA MET A 72 -1.37 -21.63 -8.57
C MET A 72 -1.54 -20.12 -8.42
N LEU A 73 -2.00 -19.44 -9.48
CA LEU A 73 -2.20 -17.99 -9.45
C LEU A 73 -3.31 -17.57 -8.46
N LEU A 74 -4.42 -18.32 -8.43
CA LEU A 74 -5.51 -18.12 -7.49
C LEU A 74 -5.06 -18.34 -6.04
N LEU A 75 -4.32 -19.44 -5.78
CA LEU A 75 -3.75 -19.73 -4.47
C LEU A 75 -2.79 -18.63 -4.00
N LEU A 76 -1.91 -18.15 -4.89
CA LEU A 76 -1.00 -17.05 -4.59
C LEU A 76 -1.75 -15.74 -4.29
N SER A 77 -2.79 -15.44 -5.05
CA SER A 77 -3.61 -14.23 -4.84
C SER A 77 -4.33 -14.24 -3.48
N LEU A 78 -4.83 -15.40 -3.06
CA LEU A 78 -5.49 -15.59 -1.76
C LEU A 78 -4.49 -15.49 -0.60
N GLY A 79 -3.31 -16.07 -0.77
CA GLY A 79 -2.20 -15.94 0.18
C GLY A 79 -1.81 -14.47 0.38
N GLN A 80 -1.64 -13.73 -0.71
CA GLN A 80 -1.34 -12.29 -0.66
C GLN A 80 -2.46 -11.47 -0.03
N ALA A 81 -3.73 -11.77 -0.32
CA ALA A 81 -4.87 -11.10 0.29
C ALA A 81 -4.94 -11.33 1.80
N THR A 82 -4.71 -12.57 2.23
CA THR A 82 -4.67 -12.97 3.65
C THR A 82 -3.50 -12.28 4.37
N VAL A 83 -2.32 -12.27 3.77
CA VAL A 83 -1.13 -11.59 4.30
C VAL A 83 -1.35 -10.08 4.39
N LYS A 84 -1.92 -9.44 3.36
CA LYS A 84 -2.26 -8.01 3.37
C LYS A 84 -3.31 -7.67 4.42
N LYS A 85 -4.31 -8.53 4.63
CA LYS A 85 -5.28 -8.40 5.71
C LYS A 85 -4.59 -8.52 7.07
N GLY A 86 -3.66 -9.47 7.23
CA GLY A 86 -2.82 -9.62 8.42
C GLY A 86 -2.00 -8.37 8.72
N PHE A 87 -1.32 -7.80 7.71
CA PHE A 87 -0.60 -6.53 7.86
C PHE A 87 -1.53 -5.37 8.25
N SER A 88 -2.73 -5.30 7.68
CA SER A 88 -3.71 -4.27 8.06
C SER A 88 -4.18 -4.43 9.50
N THR A 89 -4.41 -5.66 9.98
CA THR A 89 -4.76 -5.93 11.37
C THR A 89 -3.60 -5.59 12.29
N ASN A 90 -2.38 -6.01 11.94
CA ASN A 90 -1.17 -5.73 12.70
C ASN A 90 -0.92 -4.22 12.82
N LYS A 91 -1.15 -3.46 11.75
CA LYS A 91 -1.04 -2.00 11.74
C LYS A 91 -2.08 -1.31 12.64
N LYS A 92 -3.32 -1.83 12.70
CA LYS A 92 -4.34 -1.31 13.63
C LYS A 92 -3.94 -1.55 15.09
N VAL A 93 -3.48 -2.76 15.40
CA VAL A 93 -3.02 -3.15 16.73
C VAL A 93 -1.77 -2.36 17.13
N GLU A 94 -0.85 -2.07 16.20
CA GLU A 94 0.32 -1.23 16.47
C GLU A 94 -0.05 0.19 16.91
N VAL A 95 -1.03 0.81 16.25
CA VAL A 95 -1.52 2.16 16.62
C VAL A 95 -2.20 2.15 17.99
N GLU A 96 -2.99 1.11 18.29
CA GLU A 96 -3.62 0.96 19.61
C GLU A 96 -2.60 0.67 20.71
N ASN A 97 -1.61 -0.19 20.45
CA ASN A 97 -0.52 -0.49 21.37
C ASN A 97 0.34 0.76 21.64
N MET A 98 0.62 1.59 20.64
CA MET A 98 1.31 2.87 20.86
C MET A 98 0.49 3.77 21.81
N LYS A 99 -0.82 3.91 21.57
CA LYS A 99 -1.71 4.71 22.45
C LYS A 99 -1.73 4.16 23.87
N LEU A 100 -1.86 2.84 24.05
CA LEU A 100 -1.82 2.20 25.37
C LEU A 100 -0.47 2.39 26.06
N SER A 101 0.63 2.35 25.31
CA SER A 101 1.98 2.63 25.84
C SER A 101 2.10 4.06 26.36
N TYR A 102 1.63 5.06 25.62
CA TYR A 102 1.61 6.44 26.08
C TYR A 102 0.73 6.64 27.33
N VAL A 103 -0.44 6.00 27.39
CA VAL A 103 -1.31 6.05 28.58
C VAL A 103 -0.64 5.37 29.78
N SER A 104 0.00 4.22 29.58
CA SER A 104 0.69 3.48 30.64
C SER A 104 1.90 4.25 31.17
N GLN A 105 2.67 4.89 30.29
CA GLN A 105 3.79 5.75 30.67
C GLN A 105 3.33 6.99 31.44
N ARG A 106 2.22 7.62 31.02
CA ARG A 106 1.62 8.75 31.74
C ARG A 106 1.14 8.35 33.13
N LEU A 107 0.46 7.21 33.25
CA LEU A 107 0.00 6.70 34.55
C LEU A 107 1.18 6.37 35.46
N ALA A 108 2.19 5.64 34.97
CA ALA A 108 3.37 5.32 35.77
C ALA A 108 4.07 6.59 36.29
N LYS A 109 4.18 7.63 35.45
CA LYS A 109 4.77 8.91 35.85
C LYS A 109 3.90 9.67 36.86
N ILE A 110 2.58 9.65 36.71
CA ILE A 110 1.63 10.20 37.71
C ILE A 110 1.77 9.46 39.06
N TYR A 111 1.88 8.12 39.04
CA TYR A 111 2.06 7.34 40.26
C TYR A 111 3.37 7.66 40.98
N GLU A 112 4.47 7.87 40.26
CA GLU A 112 5.75 8.30 40.85
C GLU A 112 5.67 9.71 41.45
N ILE A 113 4.99 10.65 40.78
CA ILE A 113 4.74 12.00 41.30
C ILE A 113 3.89 11.95 42.59
N LEU A 114 2.81 11.18 42.59
CA LEU A 114 1.92 11.01 43.75
C LEU A 114 2.62 10.31 44.93
N ARG A 115 3.58 9.41 44.67
CA ARG A 115 4.37 8.76 45.72
C ARG A 115 5.44 9.70 46.30
N GLY A 116 5.77 10.79 45.61
CA GLY A 116 6.80 11.75 45.99
C GLY A 116 6.31 13.08 46.59
N SER A 117 5.02 13.42 46.53
CA SER A 117 4.51 14.71 47.02
C SER A 117 3.25 14.60 47.88
N GLU A 118 3.37 14.86 49.18
CA GLU A 118 2.34 15.60 49.90
C GLU A 118 2.37 17.04 49.36
N THR A 119 1.21 17.56 48.94
CA THR A 119 0.94 18.87 48.32
C THR A 119 1.15 18.99 46.80
N ALA A 120 0.02 19.29 46.15
CA ALA A 120 -0.18 19.37 44.72
C ALA A 120 0.28 20.72 44.16
N VAL A 121 1.17 20.70 43.17
CA VAL A 121 1.30 21.70 42.11
C VAL A 121 1.84 20.97 40.88
N ILE A 122 1.04 20.87 39.81
CA ILE A 122 1.57 20.49 38.49
C ILE A 122 2.43 21.69 38.05
N PRO A 123 3.77 21.59 37.99
CA PRO A 123 4.58 22.76 37.70
C PRO A 123 4.47 23.06 36.21
N GLU A 124 4.18 24.30 35.87
CA GLU A 124 4.15 24.88 34.52
C GLU A 124 5.41 24.59 33.67
N GLN A 125 6.50 24.13 34.30
CA GLN A 125 7.71 23.64 33.64
C GLN A 125 7.54 22.27 32.97
N GLU A 126 6.69 21.37 33.48
CA GLU A 126 6.48 20.05 32.89
C GLU A 126 5.66 20.13 31.60
N GLU A 127 4.65 21.01 31.54
CA GLU A 127 3.85 21.26 30.33
C GLU A 127 4.70 21.84 29.20
N LYS A 128 5.64 22.74 29.53
CA LYS A 128 6.65 23.29 28.60
C LYS A 128 7.63 22.23 28.09
N SER A 129 7.99 21.24 28.92
CA SER A 129 8.89 20.13 28.52
C SER A 129 8.20 19.13 27.58
N LEU A 130 6.92 18.82 27.82
CA LEU A 130 6.11 17.93 27.01
C LEU A 130 5.82 18.55 25.64
N THR A 131 5.46 19.83 25.60
CA THR A 131 5.28 20.58 24.34
C THR A 131 6.60 20.70 23.56
N SER A 132 7.74 20.89 24.23
CA SER A 132 9.05 20.90 23.56
C SER A 132 9.37 19.56 22.88
N ASN A 133 9.04 18.44 23.54
CA ASN A 133 9.24 17.10 22.99
C ASN A 133 8.31 16.83 21.80
N GLU A 134 7.04 17.20 21.89
CA GLU A 134 6.09 17.09 20.77
C GLU A 134 6.52 17.94 19.56
N ILE A 135 7.01 19.16 19.79
CA ILE A 135 7.57 20.03 18.75
C ILE A 135 8.80 19.37 18.10
N GLN A 136 9.66 18.73 18.88
CA GLN A 136 10.85 18.06 18.37
C GLN A 136 10.51 16.82 17.53
N GLU A 137 9.51 16.04 17.93
CA GLU A 137 8.99 14.93 17.13
C GLU A 137 8.40 15.41 15.81
N LEU A 138 7.62 16.49 15.83
CA LEU A 138 7.07 17.10 14.62
C LEU A 138 8.17 17.62 13.69
N LYS A 139 9.24 18.23 14.23
CA LYS A 139 10.42 18.64 13.46
C LYS A 139 11.15 17.45 12.83
N ASN A 140 11.27 16.33 13.53
CA ASN A 140 11.90 15.11 13.01
C ASN A 140 11.06 14.49 11.89
N LYS A 141 9.73 14.42 12.05
CA LYS A 141 8.81 13.97 10.99
C LYS A 141 8.87 14.87 9.76
N LYS A 142 8.89 16.20 9.95
CA LYS A 142 9.10 17.18 8.87
C LYS A 142 10.39 16.91 8.10
N ARG A 143 11.51 16.72 8.80
CA ARG A 143 12.82 16.42 8.18
C ARG A 143 12.80 15.11 7.39
N CYS A 144 12.09 14.10 7.89
CA CYS A 144 11.94 12.83 7.17
C CYS A 144 11.17 13.04 5.86
N TRP A 145 10.05 13.74 5.91
CA TRP A 145 9.23 14.00 4.72
C TRP A 145 9.93 14.92 3.71
N GLU A 146 10.74 15.88 4.15
CA GLU A 146 11.58 16.70 3.26
C GLU A 146 12.58 15.85 2.47
N LYS A 147 13.19 14.85 3.12
CA LYS A 147 14.08 13.90 2.43
C LYS A 147 13.32 13.06 1.42
N ASP A 148 12.16 12.54 1.80
CA ASP A 148 11.33 11.72 0.90
C ASP A 148 10.89 12.54 -0.33
N ILE A 149 10.44 13.78 -0.13
CA ILE A 149 10.09 14.71 -1.22
C ILE A 149 11.29 14.95 -2.13
N LYS A 150 12.48 15.19 -1.56
CA LYS A 150 13.70 15.39 -2.35
C LYS A 150 14.07 14.14 -3.17
N THR A 151 13.94 12.95 -2.60
CA THR A 151 14.17 11.70 -3.35
C THR A 151 13.14 11.49 -4.45
N LEU A 152 11.89 11.89 -4.21
CA LEU A 152 10.80 11.75 -5.17
C LEU A 152 10.92 12.75 -6.33
N ILE A 153 11.34 13.99 -6.05
CA ILE A 153 11.67 14.98 -7.08
C ILE A 153 12.82 14.46 -7.93
N LYS A 154 13.90 13.99 -7.31
CA LYS A 154 15.05 13.44 -8.04
C LYS A 154 14.65 12.27 -8.94
N SER A 155 13.83 11.34 -8.44
CA SER A 155 13.31 10.24 -9.25
C SER A 155 12.41 10.73 -10.39
N THR A 156 11.63 11.80 -10.17
CA THR A 156 10.78 12.40 -11.21
C THR A 156 11.61 13.02 -12.33
N ASP A 157 12.70 13.72 -11.98
CA ASP A 157 13.64 14.29 -12.95
C ASP A 157 14.34 13.18 -13.75
N GLU A 158 14.77 12.10 -13.10
CA GLU A 158 15.33 10.91 -13.76
C GLU A 158 14.33 10.24 -14.72
N PHE A 159 13.03 10.24 -14.39
CA PHE A 159 11.98 9.74 -15.28
C PHE A 159 11.65 10.70 -16.42
N ALA A 160 11.80 12.01 -16.23
CA ALA A 160 11.64 13.01 -17.28
C ALA A 160 12.79 12.93 -18.30
N GLU A 161 14.04 12.83 -17.82
CA GLU A 161 15.24 12.65 -18.65
C GLU A 161 15.16 11.36 -19.49
N LYS A 162 14.77 10.24 -18.89
CA LYS A 162 14.52 8.98 -19.61
C LYS A 162 13.35 9.04 -20.60
N ALA A 163 12.41 9.96 -20.42
CA ALA A 163 11.29 10.16 -21.33
C ALA A 163 11.66 11.04 -22.53
N GLU A 164 12.52 12.04 -22.32
CA GLU A 164 13.17 12.81 -23.39
C GLU A 164 14.07 11.89 -24.25
N GLU A 165 14.74 10.92 -23.63
CA GLU A 165 15.56 9.93 -24.31
C GLU A 165 14.75 8.92 -25.16
N ASN A 166 13.48 8.65 -24.82
CA ASN A 166 12.67 7.59 -25.43
C ASN A 166 11.37 8.05 -26.14
N ASN A 167 11.09 9.35 -26.26
CA ASN A 167 9.89 9.92 -26.91
C ASN A 167 8.55 9.23 -26.54
N GLY A 168 8.40 8.78 -25.29
CA GLY A 168 7.28 7.94 -24.84
C GLY A 168 6.10 8.72 -24.24
N VAL A 169 4.99 8.83 -24.98
CA VAL A 169 3.72 9.47 -24.55
C VAL A 169 3.16 8.93 -23.22
N THR A 170 3.46 7.68 -22.86
CA THR A 170 3.08 7.06 -21.58
C THR A 170 3.73 7.74 -20.36
N SER A 171 4.90 8.35 -20.53
CA SER A 171 5.62 9.06 -19.46
C SER A 171 4.97 10.41 -19.15
N ILE A 172 4.36 11.06 -20.14
CA ILE A 172 3.63 12.33 -19.96
C ILE A 172 2.37 12.12 -19.10
N TYR A 173 1.66 11.00 -19.33
CA TYR A 173 0.49 10.66 -18.53
C TYR A 173 0.86 10.41 -17.05
N LYS A 174 1.94 9.65 -16.80
CA LYS A 174 2.46 9.43 -15.45
C LYS A 174 2.93 10.74 -14.80
N SER A 175 3.61 11.61 -15.53
CA SER A 175 4.06 12.93 -15.06
C SER A 175 2.89 13.82 -14.64
N ASN A 176 1.82 13.87 -15.44
CA ASN A 176 0.63 14.66 -15.13
C ASN A 176 -0.14 14.12 -13.93
N SER A 177 -0.18 12.80 -13.74
CA SER A 177 -0.74 12.18 -12.53
C SER A 177 0.03 12.57 -11.27
N LEU A 178 1.36 12.52 -11.33
CA LEU A 178 2.25 12.90 -10.21
C LEU A 178 2.14 14.39 -9.87
N LYS A 179 2.06 15.28 -10.86
CA LYS A 179 1.85 16.73 -10.63
C LYS A 179 0.55 17.03 -9.88
N ARG A 180 -0.54 16.33 -10.21
CA ARG A 180 -1.82 16.48 -9.48
C ARG A 180 -1.71 16.00 -8.04
N SER A 181 -1.03 14.88 -7.81
CA SER A 181 -0.79 14.36 -6.46
C SER A 181 0.10 15.30 -5.62
N ALA A 182 1.14 15.89 -6.23
CA ALA A 182 2.00 16.87 -5.58
C ALA A 182 1.22 18.12 -5.15
N LYS A 183 0.41 18.68 -6.05
CA LYS A 183 -0.42 19.86 -5.75
C LYS A 183 -1.40 19.61 -4.60
N ALA A 184 -2.04 18.45 -4.56
CA ALA A 184 -2.94 18.07 -3.47
C ALA A 184 -2.21 17.93 -2.11
N LYS A 185 -0.92 17.57 -2.13
CA LYS A 185 -0.09 17.53 -0.91
C LYS A 185 0.38 18.93 -0.49
N GLU A 186 0.67 19.82 -1.43
CA GLU A 186 1.03 21.22 -1.15
C GLU A 186 -0.12 21.98 -0.48
N GLU A 187 -1.36 21.79 -0.95
CA GLU A 187 -2.54 22.42 -0.33
C GLU A 187 -2.72 21.97 1.14
N LYS A 188 -2.59 20.66 1.42
CA LYS A 188 -2.63 20.14 2.79
C LYS A 188 -1.49 20.67 3.66
N LEU A 189 -0.32 20.88 3.07
CA LEU A 189 0.83 21.43 3.79
C LEU A 189 0.62 22.91 4.15
N LEU A 190 -0.07 23.66 3.29
CA LEU A 190 -0.47 25.04 3.55
C LEU A 190 -1.50 25.12 4.69
N GLU A 191 -2.50 24.22 4.71
CA GLU A 191 -3.48 24.11 5.80
C GLU A 191 -2.80 23.85 7.14
N ILE A 192 -1.87 22.88 7.20
CA ILE A 192 -1.12 22.57 8.41
C ILE A 192 -0.25 23.75 8.85
N THR A 193 0.37 24.46 7.91
CA THR A 193 1.22 25.62 8.19
C THR A 193 0.41 26.77 8.80
N ASN A 194 -0.80 27.00 8.29
CA ASN A 194 -1.71 28.01 8.83
C ASN A 194 -2.21 27.60 10.24
N ALA A 195 -2.56 26.33 10.44
CA ALA A 195 -2.96 25.82 11.75
C ALA A 195 -1.84 25.96 12.81
N ILE A 196 -0.57 25.75 12.43
CA ILE A 196 0.58 25.97 13.32
C ILE A 196 0.71 27.45 13.68
N LYS A 197 0.63 28.37 12.70
CA LYS A 197 0.68 29.82 12.96
C LYS A 197 -0.43 30.27 13.92
N ASP A 198 -1.64 29.73 13.77
CA ASP A 198 -2.77 30.09 14.62
C ASP A 198 -2.61 29.55 16.05
N LEU A 199 -1.95 28.40 16.22
CA LEU A 199 -1.60 27.87 17.54
C LEU A 199 -0.45 28.64 18.19
N GLU A 200 0.58 29.04 17.43
CA GLU A 200 1.68 29.89 17.91
C GLU A 200 1.16 31.25 18.40
N LYS A 201 0.17 31.84 17.71
CA LYS A 201 -0.52 33.07 18.15
C LYS A 201 -1.37 32.92 19.41
N LYS A 202 -1.80 31.71 19.76
CA LYS A 202 -2.59 31.46 20.99
C LYS A 202 -1.71 31.22 22.22
N ILE A 203 -0.43 30.91 22.01
CA ILE A 203 0.55 30.63 23.06
C ILE A 203 1.34 31.89 23.44
N GLY A 204 1.42 32.89 22.55
CA GLY A 204 1.92 34.24 22.84
C GLY A 204 0.83 35.14 23.39
#